data_AF-A0AAE6WZC7-F1
#
_entry.id   AF-A0AAE6WZC7-F1
#
_cell.length_a   1.000
_cell.length_b   1.000
_cell.length_c   1.000
_cell.angle_alpha   90.00
_cell.angle_beta   90.00
_cell.angle_gamma   90.00
#
_symmetry.space_group_name_H-M   'P 1'
#
loop_
_entity.id
_entity.type
_entity.pdbx_description
1 polymer ?
#
loop_
_entity_poly.entity_id
_entity_poly.type
_entity_poly.pdbx_seq_one_letter_code
_entity_poly.pdbx_strand_id
1 'polypeptide(L)' 'MGKEFVTIDDIIEMGVPYPLFSIWMTNGLIKIAYQSKKERFFWKKDIEELKEKSIN' A
#
# COMPACT_ATOMS: atom_id res chain seq x y z
N MET A 1 -8.08 -12.93 12.21
CA MET A 1 -7.29 -11.68 12.30
C MET A 1 -6.63 -11.46 10.95
N GLY A 2 -6.95 -10.36 10.26
CA GLY A 2 -6.30 -10.03 8.98
C GLY A 2 -4.86 -9.58 9.18
N LYS A 3 -4.04 -9.65 8.12
CA LYS A 3 -2.71 -9.03 8.11
C LYS A 3 -2.84 -7.53 8.37
N GLU A 4 -2.20 -6.99 9.41
CA GLU A 4 -2.15 -5.54 9.69
C GLU A 4 -1.23 -4.79 8.71
N PHE A 5 -0.23 -5.50 8.18
CA PHE A 5 0.75 -4.98 7.22
C PHE A 5 0.73 -5.74 5.91
N VAL A 6 1.00 -5.04 4.81
CA VAL A 6 1.09 -5.59 3.45
C VAL A 6 2.39 -5.17 2.79
N THR A 7 2.94 -6.05 1.95
CA THR A 7 4.11 -5.74 1.10
C THR A 7 3.66 -5.11 -0.22
N ILE A 8 4.62 -4.72 -1.07
CA ILE A 8 4.31 -4.25 -2.42
C ILE A 8 3.61 -5.34 -3.23
N ASP A 9 4.02 -6.60 -3.10
CA ASP A 9 3.40 -7.71 -3.81
C ASP A 9 1.95 -7.93 -3.35
N ASP A 10 1.70 -7.92 -2.04
CA ASP A 10 0.34 -7.98 -1.48
C ASP A 10 -0.54 -6.83 -2.04
N ILE A 11 0.00 -5.61 -2.16
CA ILE A 11 -0.71 -4.43 -2.70
C ILE A 11 -1.10 -4.64 -4.17
N ILE A 12 -0.20 -5.22 -4.96
CA ILE A 12 -0.48 -5.54 -6.37
C ILE A 12 -1.54 -6.65 -6.47
N GLU A 13 -1.45 -7.69 -5.64
CA GLU A 13 -2.46 -8.76 -5.56
C GLU A 13 -3.84 -8.23 -5.09
N MET A 14 -3.86 -7.18 -4.27
CA MET A 14 -5.08 -6.45 -3.91
C MET A 14 -5.68 -5.64 -5.07
N GLY A 15 -5.07 -5.65 -6.26
CA GLY A 15 -5.56 -4.98 -7.45
C GLY A 15 -5.18 -3.51 -7.55
N VAL A 16 -4.16 -3.06 -6.81
CA VAL A 16 -3.59 -1.72 -6.95
C VAL A 16 -2.41 -1.80 -7.92
N PRO A 17 -2.48 -1.21 -9.12
CA PRO A 17 -1.37 -1.23 -10.06
C PRO A 17 -0.15 -0.49 -9.50
N TYR A 18 1.05 -1.00 -9.80
CA TYR A 18 2.31 -0.38 -9.36
C TYR A 18 2.42 1.13 -9.71
N PRO A 19 1.99 1.61 -10.90
CA PRO A 19 2.00 3.03 -11.20
C PRO A 19 1.15 3.87 -10.22
N LEU A 20 -0.04 3.37 -9.84
CA LEU A 20 -0.92 4.05 -8.90
C LEU A 20 -0.33 4.08 -7.49
N PHE A 21 0.18 2.92 -7.03
CA PHE A 21 0.91 2.82 -5.77
C PHE A 21 2.12 3.77 -5.72
N SER A 22 2.88 3.88 -6.82
CA SER A 22 4.02 4.80 -6.92
C SER A 22 3.58 6.26 -6.78
N ILE A 23 2.45 6.64 -7.37
CA ILE A 23 1.88 8.00 -7.22
C ILE A 23 1.53 8.26 -5.76
N TRP A 24 0.92 7.30 -5.08
CA TRP A 24 0.58 7.44 -3.66
C TRP A 24 1.82 7.62 -2.78
N MET A 25 2.89 6.87 -3.06
CA MET A 25 4.18 7.02 -2.37
C MET A 25 4.82 8.39 -2.64
N THR A 26 4.92 8.79 -3.90
CA THR A 26 5.57 10.05 -4.29
C THR A 26 4.85 11.28 -3.73
N ASN A 27 3.52 11.23 -3.67
CA ASN A 27 2.70 12.31 -3.10
C ASN A 27 2.56 12.23 -1.57
N GLY A 28 3.18 11.25 -0.91
CA GLY A 28 3.12 11.09 0.55
C GLY A 28 1.74 10.68 1.09
N LEU A 29 0.88 10.11 0.24
CA LEU A 29 -0.46 9.62 0.60
C LEU A 29 -0.40 8.33 1.41
N ILE A 30 0.64 7.53 1.22
CA ILE A 30 0.96 6.35 2.05
C ILE A 30 2.34 6.47 2.65
N LYS A 31 2.50 5.88 3.83
CA LYS A 31 3.78 5.83 4.54
C LYS A 31 4.21 4.39 4.73
N ILE A 32 5.53 4.20 4.72
CA ILE A 32 6.13 2.93 5.10
C ILE A 32 5.92 2.77 6.60
N ALA A 33 5.19 1.74 6.99
CA ALA A 33 4.92 1.41 8.38
C ALA A 33 6.14 0.79 9.05
N TYR A 34 6.81 -0.11 8.31
CA TYR A 34 8.03 -0.78 8.73
C TYR A 34 8.89 -1.11 7.51
N GLN A 35 10.20 -1.05 7.66
CA GLN A 35 11.15 -1.46 6.62
C GLN A 35 12.14 -2.47 7.20
N SER A 36 12.21 -3.63 6.54
CA SER A 36 13.29 -4.59 6.72
C SER A 36 14.40 -4.34 5.71
N LYS A 37 15.54 -5.05 5.83
CA LYS A 37 16.69 -4.90 4.91
C LYS A 37 16.34 -5.16 3.43
N LYS A 38 15.27 -5.92 3.17
CA LYS A 38 14.87 -6.33 1.81
C LYS A 38 13.46 -5.91 1.41
N GLU A 39 12.62 -5.53 2.37
CA GLU A 39 11.18 -5.34 2.13
C GLU A 39 10.64 -4.13 2.87
N ARG A 40 9.60 -3.53 2.28
CA ARG A 40 8.84 -2.42 2.86
C ARG A 40 7.43 -2.91 3.12
N PHE A 41 6.94 -2.59 4.31
CA PHE A 41 5.63 -2.93 4.79
C PHE A 41 4.81 -1.66 4.94
N PHE A 42 3.56 -1.75 4.52
CA PHE A 42 2.59 -0.67 4.52
C PHE A 42 1.41 -1.06 5.38
N TRP A 43 0.74 -0.08 5.99
CA TRP A 43 -0.51 -0.34 6.70
C TRP A 43 -1.56 -0.78 5.69
N LYS A 44 -2.15 -1.96 5.94
CA LYS A 44 -3.20 -2.48 5.06
C LYS A 44 -4.37 -1.49 4.95
N LYS A 45 -4.73 -0.88 6.09
CA LYS A 45 -5.82 0.10 6.17
C LYS A 45 -5.61 1.29 5.23
N ASP A 46 -4.42 1.88 5.21
CA ASP A 46 -4.11 3.03 4.36
C ASP A 46 -4.28 2.70 2.87
N ILE A 47 -3.89 1.48 2.47
CA ILE A 47 -4.05 0.98 1.10
C ILE A 47 -5.52 0.79 0.75
N GLU A 48 -6.31 0.19 1.65
CA GLU A 48 -7.75 0.00 1.44
C GLU A 48 -8.48 1.34 1.34
N GLU A 49 -8.20 2.30 2.24
CA GLU A 49 -8.82 3.62 2.24
C GLU A 49 -8.52 4.41 0.94
N LEU A 50 -7.30 4.33 0.41
CA LEU A 50 -6.95 4.99 -0.85
C LEU A 50 -7.53 4.28 -2.07
N LYS A 51 -7.62 2.95 -2.03
CA LYS A 51 -8.25 2.17 -3.08
C LYS A 51 -9.73 2.53 -3.19
N GLU A 52 -10.45 2.60 -2.07
CA GLU A 52 -11.86 3.02 -2.05
C GLU A 52 -12.05 4.46 -2.57
N LYS A 53 -11.14 5.38 -2.22
CA LYS A 53 -11.16 6.77 -2.72
C LYS A 53 -10.79 6.92 -4.20
N SER A 54 -10.12 5.94 -4.79
CA SER A 54 -9.69 6.00 -6.20
C SER A 54 -10.72 5.39 -7.16
N ILE A 55 -11.71 4.67 -6.63
CA ILE A 55 -12.79 4.01 -7.40
C ILE A 55 -14.07 4.87 -7.42
N ASN A 56 -14.22 5.80 -6.47
CA ASN A 56 -15.27 6.83 -6.45
C ASN A 56 -14.80 8.14 -7.08
#